data_AF-A0A348DD36-F1
#
_entry.id   AF-A0A348DD36-F1
#
_cell.length_a   1.000
_cell.length_b   1.000
_cell.length_c   1.000
_cell.angle_alpha   90.00
_cell.angle_beta   90.00
_cell.angle_gamma   90.00
#
_symmetry.space_group_name_H-M   'P 1'
#
loop_
_entity.id
_entity.type
_entity.pdbx_description
1 polymer ?
#
loop_
_entity_poly.entity_id
_entity_poly.type
_entity_poly.pdbx_seq_one_letter_code
_entity_poly.pdbx_strand_id
1 'polypeptide(L)' 'MKPSLFNLLLRGGMSYRDIGEVLGMKKHKVQKFVLELERRGWIVVKRQLVCLSDGSTSNSVNEYRRGKI' A
#
# COMPACT_ATOMS: atom_id res chain seq x y z
N MET A 1 11.92 -15.69 8.02
CA MET A 1 10.79 -15.79 7.06
C MET A 1 10.64 -14.44 6.36
N LYS A 2 10.53 -14.39 5.02
CA LYS A 2 10.25 -13.12 4.34
C LYS A 2 8.80 -12.69 4.65
N PRO A 3 8.55 -11.45 5.08
CA PRO A 3 7.18 -10.98 5.29
C PRO A 3 6.44 -10.98 3.94
N SER A 4 5.20 -11.48 3.93
CA SER A 4 4.37 -11.45 2.74
C SER A 4 3.83 -10.04 2.52
N LEU A 5 3.58 -9.67 1.26
CA LEU A 5 2.94 -8.38 0.91
C LEU A 5 1.66 -8.16 1.72
N PHE A 6 0.84 -9.19 1.86
CA PHE A 6 -0.41 -9.12 2.62
C PHE A 6 -0.19 -8.79 4.11
N ASN A 7 0.81 -9.41 4.76
CA ASN A 7 1.15 -9.10 6.15
C ASN A 7 1.66 -7.66 6.30
N LEU A 8 2.45 -7.16 5.33
CA LEU A 8 2.94 -5.78 5.35
C LEU A 8 1.80 -4.77 5.18
N LEU A 9 0.83 -5.07 4.31
CA LEU A 9 -0.37 -4.25 4.14
C LEU A 9 -1.19 -4.23 5.43
N LEU A 10 -1.51 -5.39 6.00
CA LEU A 10 -2.30 -5.47 7.23
C LEU A 10 -1.63 -4.83 8.45
N ARG A 11 -0.29 -4.84 8.52
CA ARG A 11 0.46 -4.13 9.56
C ARG A 11 0.22 -2.61 9.51
N GLY A 12 -0.09 -2.08 8.32
CA GLY A 12 -0.23 -0.64 8.10
C GLY A 12 1.09 0.10 8.31
N GLY A 13 1.03 1.43 8.29
CA GLY A 13 2.19 2.27 8.66
C GLY A 13 3.26 2.42 7.57
N MET A 14 3.08 1.81 6.39
CA MET A 14 4.08 1.82 5.31
C MET A 14 3.52 2.35 3.99
N SER A 15 4.31 3.15 3.30
CA SER A 15 4.03 3.58 1.93
C SER A 15 4.30 2.43 0.93
N TYR A 16 3.82 2.56 -0.30
CA TYR A 16 4.15 1.59 -1.36
C TYR A 16 5.65 1.50 -1.66
N ARG A 17 6.40 2.58 -1.36
CA ARG A 17 7.85 2.59 -1.53
C ARG A 17 8.52 1.73 -0.46
N ASP A 18 8.14 1.92 0.80
CA ASP A 18 8.69 1.16 1.94
C ASP A 18 8.38 -0.33 1.80
N ILE A 19 7.14 -0.66 1.43
CA ILE A 19 6.72 -2.05 1.14
C ILE A 19 7.57 -2.63 -0.01
N GLY A 20 7.84 -1.82 -1.03
CA GLY A 20 8.72 -2.18 -2.13
C GLY A 20 10.14 -2.48 -1.67
N GLU A 21 10.73 -1.63 -0.83
CA GLU A 21 12.08 -1.82 -0.30
C GLU A 21 12.17 -3.10 0.56
N VAL A 22 11.19 -3.36 1.43
CA VAL A 22 11.14 -4.59 2.26
C VAL A 22 11.02 -5.86 1.40
N LEU A 23 10.26 -5.79 0.30
CA LEU A 23 10.04 -6.94 -0.59
C LEU A 23 11.09 -7.06 -1.71
N GLY A 24 11.97 -6.07 -1.88
CA GLY A 24 12.87 -5.98 -3.03
C GLY A 24 12.14 -5.74 -4.36
N MET A 25 10.99 -5.04 -4.33
CA MET A 25 10.13 -4.77 -5.48
C MET A 25 10.02 -3.27 -5.76
N LYS A 26 9.85 -2.91 -7.03
CA LYS A 26 9.58 -1.51 -7.40
C LYS A 26 8.17 -1.10 -6.95
N LYS A 27 8.02 0.15 -6.48
CA LYS A 27 6.74 0.77 -6.05
C LYS A 27 5.57 0.47 -7.00
N HIS A 28 5.76 0.61 -8.31
CA HIS A 28 4.69 0.39 -9.29
C HIS A 28 4.17 -1.05 -9.30
N LYS A 29 5.02 -2.05 -9.03
CA LYS A 29 4.59 -3.45 -8.90
C LYS A 29 3.75 -3.62 -7.63
N VAL A 30 4.21 -3.07 -6.51
CA VAL A 30 3.44 -3.08 -5.24
C VAL A 30 2.06 -2.46 -5.46
N GLN A 31 2.00 -1.29 -6.10
CA GLN A 31 0.74 -0.62 -6.41
C GLN A 31 -0.19 -1.48 -7.28
N LYS A 32 0.34 -2.16 -8.30
CA LYS A 32 -0.45 -3.07 -9.15
C LYS A 32 -1.03 -4.24 -8.35
N PHE A 33 -0.24 -4.84 -7.46
CA PHE A 33 -0.72 -5.92 -6.59
C PHE A 33 -1.79 -5.45 -5.61
N VAL A 34 -1.59 -4.29 -4.99
CA VAL A 34 -2.55 -3.70 -4.06
C VAL A 34 -3.88 -3.41 -4.76
N LEU A 35 -3.85 -2.85 -5.98
CA LEU A 35 -5.05 -2.64 -6.79
C LEU A 35 -5.78 -3.95 -7.11
N GLU A 36 -5.03 -5.02 -7.39
CA GLU A 36 -5.63 -6.32 -7.67
C GLU A 36 -6.29 -6.91 -6.42
N LEU A 37 -5.64 -6.81 -5.25
CA LEU A 37 -6.20 -7.25 -3.98
C LEU A 37 -7.45 -6.44 -3.58
N GLU A 38 -7.43 -5.13 -3.81
CA GLU A 38 -8.57 -4.25 -3.58
C GLU A 38 -9.73 -4.60 -4.52
N ARG A 39 -9.45 -4.82 -5.81
CA ARG A 39 -10.46 -5.23 -6.80
C ARG A 39 -11.09 -6.59 -6.47
N ARG A 40 -10.32 -7.50 -5.88
CA ARG A 40 -10.83 -8.80 -5.40
C ARG A 40 -11.58 -8.69 -4.06
N GLY A 41 -11.60 -7.52 -3.42
CA GLY A 41 -12.24 -7.31 -2.11
C GLY A 41 -11.46 -7.87 -0.93
N TRP A 42 -10.19 -8.25 -1.11
CA TRP A 42 -9.38 -8.85 -0.04
C TRP A 42 -8.87 -7.81 0.95
N ILE A 43 -8.65 -6.59 0.47
CA ILE A 43 -8.22 -5.44 1.26
C ILE A 43 -9.03 -4.21 0.86
N VAL A 44 -9.16 -3.26 1.77
CA VAL A 44 -9.67 -1.92 1.52
C VAL A 44 -8.54 -0.95 1.76
N VAL A 45 -8.22 -0.13 0.75
CA VAL A 45 -7.13 0.84 0.84
C VAL A 45 -7.72 2.24 1.04
N LYS A 46 -7.57 2.77 2.25
CA LYS A 46 -7.91 4.16 2.52
C LYS A 46 -6.71 5.02 2.18
N ARG A 47 -6.69 5.50 0.94
CA ARG A 47 -5.64 6.38 0.40
C ARG A 47 -5.75 7.74 1.08
N GLN A 48 -4.70 8.19 1.75
CA GLN A 48 -4.60 9.58 2.18
C GLN A 48 -4.21 10.44 0.97
N LEU A 49 -5.21 11.07 0.36
CA LEU A 49 -5.03 12.09 -0.66
C LEU A 49 -4.55 13.37 0.03
N VAL A 50 -3.24 13.50 0.22
CA VAL A 50 -2.67 14.77 0.66
C VAL A 50 -2.39 15.57 -0.60
N CYS A 51 -3.31 16.48 -0.93
CA CYS A 51 -3.06 17.51 -1.92
C CYS A 51 -2.12 18.53 -1.27
N LEU A 52 -0.81 18.36 -1.46
CA LEU A 52 0.13 19.41 -1.11
C LEU A 52 0.05 20.47 -2.22
N SER A 53 -0.27 21.70 -1.83
CA SER A 53 -0.41 22.85 -2.75
C SER A 53 0.91 23.28 -3.41
N ASP A 54 2.03 22.66 -3.01
CA ASP A 54 3.39 22.92 -3.45
C ASP A 54 3.85 22.03 -4.62
N GLY A 55 2.99 21.13 -5.13
CA GLY A 55 3.34 20.19 -6.21
C GLY A 55 4.15 18.97 -5.75
N SER A 56 4.41 18.84 -4.46
CA SER A 56 5.11 17.68 -3.89
C SER A 56 4.17 16.47 -3.83
N THR A 57 4.63 15.31 -4.30
CA THR A 57 3.92 14.06 -4.06
C THR A 57 4.19 13.62 -2.63
N SER A 58 3.22 13.82 -1.73
CA SER A 58 3.37 13.37 -0.36
C SER A 58 3.57 11.85 -0.34
N ASN A 59 4.57 11.37 0.40
CA ASN A 59 4.71 9.95 0.74
C ASN A 59 3.72 9.56 1.85
N SER A 60 2.46 9.99 1.74
CA SER A 60 1.43 9.70 2.73
C SER A 60 1.30 8.19 2.89
N VAL A 61 1.31 7.76 4.15
CA VAL A 61 1.10 6.37 4.51
C VAL A 61 -0.35 6.03 4.22
N ASN A 62 -0.58 4.97 3.44
CA ASN A 62 -1.92 4.47 3.24
C ASN A 62 -2.34 3.63 4.43
N GLU A 63 -3.60 3.75 4.82
CA GLU A 63 -4.22 2.81 5.75
C GLU A 63 -4.79 1.64 4.93
N TYR A 64 -4.41 0.42 5.32
CA TYR A 64 -4.95 -0.80 4.73
C TYR A 64 -5.80 -1.52 5.76
N ARG A 65 -7.00 -1.95 5.36
CA ARG A 65 -7.89 -2.77 6.19
C ARG A 65 -8.16 -4.09 5.48
N ARG A 66 -8.42 -5.14 6.25
CA ARG A 66 -8.90 -6.41 5.69
C ARG A 66 -10.28 -6.19 5.11
N GLY A 67 -10.52 -6.63 3.87
CA GLY A 67 -11.85 -6.63 3.28
C GLY A 67 -12.75 -7.70 3.90
N LYS A 68 -14.07 -7.55 3.76
CA LYS A 68 -15.03 -8.58 4.16
C LYS A 68 -14.86 -9.78 3.22
N ILE A 69 -14.51 -10.93 3.80
CA ILE A 69 -14.56 -12.24 3.14
C ILE A 69 -16.00 -12.73 3.20
#